data_AF-A0A7H5ESX9-F1
#
_entry.id   AF-A0A7H5ESX9-F1
#
_cell.length_a   1.000
_cell.length_b   1.000
_cell.length_c   1.000
_cell.angle_alpha   90.00
_cell.angle_beta   90.00
_cell.angle_gamma   90.00
#
_symmetry.space_group_name_H-M   'P 1'
#
loop_
_entity.id
_entity.type
_entity.pdbx_description
1 polymer ?
#
loop_
_entity_poly.entity_id
_entity_poly.type
_entity_poly.pdbx_seq_one_letter_code
_entity_poly.pdbx_strand_id
1 'polypeptide(L)'
;MARYILGCVMFLLVLLAQALSLQHCATPTAPSGGARDTIGPRLVEEETTPNFQTNFYPEVIELTFDEWVELDQQQQILISPPLELGPDNRPELRKRTLVIPLEGLTLRDSVTYVVNIGSAIKDLNEGNPTENLRFVFATGPVLDSASVSGVLVDDYSGEPLEDATFTLYDNLADTAVYTTNPTYFAQTDKEGNFTVFNVRPGQYRAVALLRSPSATNYFLDFEGFSQPQAVGTIDTFLVVQDANNPIGNLRVSPVPKPIRVIDVDSSYVGRTKVVFNQEAKNLDVTTQNEYYRRYNRDSLTLFYRPDLSGSDRLIVFRGEETGDTAVFNLDGATRTLPRLEATDRPPGRINPLEGARFSFNHPLEAIDTAAVRLRRDTLPDALPLTAALDSLNPLRVSFRSNWQSNVDYRLTVLPGGITDWYGQRNADTLVAKFRVEQLEKFGDLTLRVSGLDSNTVYLLRLVEKDKVLEETQRVLREVVSEEINYAALKPGTYVVEIVEDANDNGRYDGGDYRYGRRPEVVRRFDIEALRANWEVDESIELKN
;
A
#
# COMPACT_ATOMS: atom_id res chain seq x y z
N MET A 1 -7.69 42.64 85.17
CA MET A 1 -8.24 42.22 83.87
C MET A 1 -7.19 41.56 82.96
N ALA A 2 -5.96 42.09 82.84
CA ALA A 2 -4.92 41.55 81.95
C ALA A 2 -4.46 40.09 82.21
N ARG A 3 -4.43 39.63 83.47
CA ARG A 3 -4.00 38.25 83.81
C ARG A 3 -4.97 37.15 83.38
N TYR A 4 -6.27 37.44 83.32
CA TYR A 4 -7.28 36.46 82.89
C TYR A 4 -7.30 36.26 81.37
N ILE A 5 -6.99 37.31 80.60
CA ILE A 5 -6.91 37.26 79.13
C ILE A 5 -5.70 36.42 78.70
N LEU A 6 -4.55 36.59 79.38
CA LEU A 6 -3.34 35.83 79.06
C LEU A 6 -3.51 34.32 79.32
N GLY A 7 -4.21 33.95 80.40
CA GLY A 7 -4.53 32.56 80.71
C GLY A 7 -5.46 31.91 79.69
N CYS A 8 -6.48 32.64 79.21
CA CYS A 8 -7.38 32.14 78.18
C CYS A 8 -6.68 31.94 76.83
N VAL A 9 -5.80 32.86 76.43
CA VAL A 9 -5.02 32.74 75.19
C VAL A 9 -4.06 31.54 75.27
N MET A 10 -3.41 31.32 76.41
CA MET A 10 -2.51 30.18 76.59
C MET A 10 -3.27 28.84 76.56
N PHE A 11 -4.48 28.79 77.15
CA PHE A 11 -5.33 27.59 77.10
C PHE A 11 -5.84 27.29 75.68
N LEU A 12 -6.19 28.33 74.91
CA LEU A 12 -6.59 28.19 73.51
C LEU A 12 -5.44 27.71 72.62
N LEU A 13 -4.21 28.17 72.89
CA LEU A 13 -3.01 27.69 72.17
C LEU A 13 -2.69 26.22 72.49
N VAL A 14 -2.89 25.78 73.73
CA VAL A 14 -2.73 24.37 74.11
C VAL A 14 -3.80 23.50 73.45
N LEU A 15 -5.05 23.95 73.41
CA LEU A 15 -6.12 23.24 72.70
C LEU A 15 -5.88 23.18 71.19
N LEU A 16 -5.38 24.26 70.59
CA LEU A 16 -5.02 24.29 69.17
C LEU A 16 -3.84 23.35 68.86
N ALA A 17 -2.84 23.31 69.74
CA ALA A 17 -1.71 22.38 69.61
C ALA A 17 -2.14 20.91 69.75
N GLN A 18 -3.10 20.61 70.63
CA GLN A 18 -3.67 19.26 70.76
C GLN A 18 -4.57 18.87 69.58
N ALA A 19 -5.26 19.84 68.96
CA ALA A 19 -6.06 19.58 67.75
C ALA A 19 -5.17 19.32 66.52
N LEU A 20 -4.00 19.96 66.44
CA LEU A 20 -3.04 19.78 65.33
C LEU A 20 -2.26 18.46 65.42
N SER A 21 -2.11 17.86 66.60
CA SER A 21 -1.39 16.58 66.77
C SER A 21 -2.23 15.33 66.46
N LEU A 22 -3.54 15.47 66.24
CA LEU A 22 -4.44 14.35 65.90
C LEU A 22 -4.61 14.13 64.38
N GLN A 23 -3.86 14.83 63.52
CA GLN A 23 -3.94 14.67 62.05
C GLN A 23 -2.99 13.62 61.43
N HIS A 24 -2.32 12.78 62.23
CA HIS A 24 -1.55 11.65 61.69
C HIS A 24 -2.45 10.43 61.44
N CYS A 25 -3.27 10.49 60.39
CA CYS A 25 -3.81 9.28 59.75
C CYS A 25 -2.71 8.65 58.90
N ALA A 26 -2.19 7.49 59.31
CA ALA A 26 -1.38 6.65 58.45
C ALA A 26 -2.26 6.13 57.30
N THR A 27 -2.00 6.60 56.07
CA THR A 27 -2.62 6.05 54.86
C THR A 27 -2.02 4.65 54.61
N PRO A 28 -2.82 3.58 54.56
CA PRO A 28 -2.31 2.27 54.17
C PRO A 28 -1.88 2.36 52.71
N THR A 29 -0.57 2.41 52.48
CA THR A 29 0.02 2.21 51.15
C THR A 29 0.01 0.70 50.90
N ALA A 30 -0.52 0.28 49.76
CA ALA A 30 -0.43 -1.11 49.35
C ALA A 30 1.05 -1.51 49.32
N PRO A 31 1.42 -2.72 49.76
CA PRO A 31 2.80 -3.19 49.64
C PRO A 31 3.23 -3.07 48.18
N SER A 32 4.39 -2.45 47.94
CA SER A 32 4.97 -2.45 46.59
C SER A 32 5.22 -3.91 46.21
N GLY A 33 4.56 -4.38 45.15
CA GLY A 33 4.79 -5.71 44.60
C GLY A 33 6.25 -5.92 44.23
N GLY A 34 6.64 -7.19 44.04
CA GLY A 34 7.95 -7.53 43.51
C GLY A 34 8.20 -6.91 42.13
N ALA A 35 9.43 -7.04 41.63
CA ALA A 35 9.71 -6.70 40.24
C ALA A 35 8.77 -7.50 39.32
N ARG A 36 8.23 -6.84 38.30
CA ARG A 36 7.36 -7.47 37.31
C ARG A 36 8.13 -8.58 36.59
N ASP A 37 7.49 -9.73 36.40
CA ASP A 37 8.07 -10.81 35.60
C ASP A 37 8.12 -10.40 34.12
N THR A 38 9.21 -10.77 33.46
CA THR A 38 9.49 -10.46 32.05
C THR A 38 9.87 -11.71 31.26
N ILE A 39 9.96 -12.87 31.92
CA ILE A 39 10.36 -14.13 31.29
C ILE A 39 9.08 -14.87 30.90
N GLY A 40 9.01 -15.35 29.66
CA GLY A 40 7.92 -16.22 29.22
C GLY A 40 8.04 -17.65 29.74
N PRO A 41 6.96 -18.45 29.63
CA PRO A 41 6.88 -19.78 30.22
C PRO A 41 7.89 -20.75 29.58
N ARG A 42 8.44 -21.66 30.37
CA ARG A 42 9.47 -22.61 29.93
C ARG A 42 8.95 -24.04 29.98
N LEU A 43 9.45 -24.89 29.08
CA LEU A 43 9.09 -26.30 29.10
C LEU A 43 9.69 -27.01 30.32
N VAL A 44 8.88 -27.87 30.93
CA VAL A 44 9.31 -28.89 31.88
C VAL A 44 9.60 -30.15 31.07
N GLU A 45 10.88 -30.38 30.81
CA GLU A 45 11.36 -31.45 29.92
C GLU A 45 10.90 -32.85 30.36
N GLU A 46 10.82 -33.11 31.66
CA GLU A 46 10.39 -34.40 32.22
C GLU A 46 8.89 -34.69 32.03
N GLU A 47 8.09 -33.65 31.81
CA GLU A 47 6.63 -33.73 31.61
C GLU A 47 6.22 -33.43 30.16
N THR A 48 7.21 -33.27 29.27
CA THR A 48 7.03 -32.93 27.87
C THR A 48 7.41 -34.12 27.00
N THR A 49 6.73 -34.27 25.87
CA THR A 49 7.16 -35.23 24.85
C THR A 49 8.59 -34.89 24.41
N PRO A 50 9.54 -35.84 24.41
CA PRO A 50 10.92 -35.53 24.04
C PRO A 50 11.03 -34.94 22.63
N ASN A 51 11.77 -33.84 22.49
CA ASN A 51 11.98 -33.18 21.21
C ASN A 51 13.06 -33.91 20.38
N PHE A 52 13.12 -33.64 19.07
CA PHE A 52 14.12 -34.18 18.14
C PHE A 52 14.18 -35.71 18.05
N GLN A 53 13.04 -36.39 18.18
CA GLN A 53 12.95 -37.84 18.02
C GLN A 53 13.02 -38.26 16.53
N THR A 54 13.51 -39.48 16.27
CA THR A 54 13.56 -40.10 14.94
C THR A 54 12.78 -41.41 14.94
N ASN A 55 12.33 -41.87 13.77
CA ASN A 55 11.39 -42.98 13.61
C ASN A 55 10.16 -42.85 14.52
N PHE A 56 9.69 -41.61 14.71
CA PHE A 56 8.69 -41.26 15.70
C PHE A 56 7.34 -40.99 15.04
N TYR A 57 6.29 -41.64 15.55
CA TYR A 57 4.91 -41.55 15.08
C TYR A 57 4.00 -41.24 16.27
N PRO A 58 3.95 -39.98 16.73
CA PRO A 58 3.14 -39.60 17.88
C PRO A 58 1.65 -39.66 17.57
N GLU A 59 0.86 -40.24 18.48
CA GLU A 59 -0.59 -40.02 18.54
C GLU A 59 -0.94 -38.69 19.23
N VAL A 60 -0.06 -38.21 20.11
CA VAL A 60 -0.18 -36.94 20.81
C VAL A 60 1.19 -36.34 21.07
N ILE A 61 1.28 -35.01 20.98
CA ILE A 61 2.44 -34.24 21.46
C ILE A 61 1.95 -33.40 22.64
N GLU A 62 2.58 -33.58 23.79
CA GLU A 62 2.29 -32.84 25.02
C GLU A 62 3.49 -31.95 25.37
N LEU A 63 3.27 -30.64 25.47
CA LEU A 63 4.26 -29.65 25.86
C LEU A 63 3.83 -29.02 27.18
N THR A 64 4.51 -29.36 28.28
CA THR A 64 4.14 -28.92 29.64
C THR A 64 5.02 -27.77 30.09
N PHE A 65 4.42 -26.68 30.57
CA PHE A 65 5.10 -25.48 31.02
C PHE A 65 5.31 -25.45 32.53
N ASP A 66 6.30 -24.71 33.02
CA ASP A 66 6.63 -24.56 34.44
C ASP A 66 5.61 -23.69 35.22
N GLU A 67 4.75 -22.98 34.50
CA GLU A 67 3.67 -22.15 35.04
C GLU A 67 2.35 -22.30 34.29
N TRP A 68 1.29 -21.65 34.80
CA TRP A 68 0.01 -21.62 34.11
C TRP A 68 0.09 -20.67 32.91
N VAL A 69 -0.38 -21.16 31.77
CA VAL A 69 -0.30 -20.43 30.51
C VAL A 69 -1.69 -20.23 29.91
N GLU A 70 -1.75 -19.40 28.88
CA GLU A 70 -2.89 -19.22 28.00
C GLU A 70 -2.46 -19.35 26.53
N LEU A 71 -3.40 -19.77 25.67
CA LEU A 71 -3.19 -19.85 24.23
C LEU A 71 -3.73 -18.58 23.57
N ASP A 72 -2.86 -17.80 22.94
CA ASP A 72 -3.25 -16.67 22.13
C ASP A 72 -3.92 -17.14 20.83
N GLN A 73 -5.24 -17.01 20.77
CA GLN A 73 -6.06 -17.40 19.63
C GLN A 73 -5.75 -16.61 18.35
N GLN A 74 -5.02 -15.49 18.45
CA GLN A 74 -4.57 -14.72 17.29
C GLN A 74 -3.34 -15.35 16.62
N GLN A 75 -2.57 -16.15 17.37
CA GLN A 75 -1.36 -16.82 16.87
C GLN A 75 -1.71 -18.24 16.41
N GLN A 76 -1.24 -18.61 15.23
CA GLN A 76 -1.47 -19.96 14.67
C GLN A 76 -0.31 -20.89 15.03
N ILE A 77 -0.63 -22.09 15.52
CA ILE A 77 0.33 -23.19 15.61
C ILE A 77 0.39 -23.85 14.23
N LEU A 78 1.58 -23.84 13.62
CA LEU A 78 1.78 -24.34 12.27
C LEU A 78 2.52 -25.67 12.30
N ILE A 79 2.15 -26.60 11.43
CA ILE A 79 2.86 -27.89 11.28
C ILE A 79 3.36 -27.98 9.84
N SER A 80 4.67 -28.10 9.65
CA SER A 80 5.35 -28.26 8.36
C SER A 80 6.08 -29.61 8.31
N PRO A 81 5.84 -30.50 7.33
CA PRO A 81 4.86 -30.39 6.25
C PRO A 81 3.41 -30.21 6.72
N PRO A 82 2.55 -29.54 5.92
CA PRO A 82 1.14 -29.34 6.25
C PRO A 82 0.40 -30.67 6.52
N LEU A 83 -0.39 -30.69 7.60
CA LEU A 83 -1.32 -31.75 7.94
C LEU A 83 -2.77 -31.25 7.87
N GLU A 84 -3.66 -32.10 7.37
CA GLU A 84 -5.10 -31.85 7.40
C GLU A 84 -5.65 -32.20 8.78
N LEU A 85 -5.73 -31.19 9.66
CA LEU A 85 -6.23 -31.38 11.02
C LEU A 85 -7.77 -31.45 11.02
N GLY A 86 -8.31 -32.56 11.54
CA GLY A 86 -9.74 -32.71 11.81
C GLY A 86 -10.19 -31.92 13.05
N PRO A 87 -11.50 -31.88 13.34
CA PRO A 87 -12.04 -31.23 14.55
C PRO A 87 -11.40 -31.75 15.85
N ASP A 88 -11.08 -33.04 15.90
CA ASP A 88 -10.51 -33.72 17.07
C ASP A 88 -8.98 -33.58 17.17
N ASN A 89 -8.32 -33.02 16.15
CA ASN A 89 -6.86 -32.85 16.08
C ASN A 89 -6.42 -31.39 16.33
N ARG A 90 -7.33 -30.54 16.82
CA ARG A 90 -7.01 -29.14 17.08
C ARG A 90 -6.13 -29.03 18.34
N PRO A 91 -5.02 -28.28 18.30
CA PRO A 91 -4.26 -27.97 19.50
C PRO A 91 -5.13 -27.36 20.58
N GLU A 92 -5.01 -27.87 21.80
CA GLU A 92 -5.79 -27.40 22.94
C GLU A 92 -4.92 -27.28 24.20
N LEU A 93 -5.30 -26.36 25.08
CA LEU A 93 -4.59 -26.15 26.33
C LEU A 93 -5.31 -26.85 27.49
N ARG A 94 -4.60 -27.72 28.20
CA ARG A 94 -5.05 -28.39 29.43
C ARG A 94 -4.22 -27.88 30.61
N LYS A 95 -4.73 -26.87 31.31
CA LYS A 95 -4.03 -26.17 32.42
C LYS A 95 -2.72 -25.54 31.93
N ARG A 96 -1.58 -26.19 32.22
CA ARG A 96 -0.23 -25.77 31.84
C ARG A 96 0.39 -26.62 30.74
N THR A 97 -0.41 -27.44 30.05
CA THR A 97 0.07 -28.35 29.01
C THR A 97 -0.64 -28.06 27.71
N LEU A 98 0.11 -27.73 26.66
CA LEU A 98 -0.38 -27.69 25.29
C LEU A 98 -0.41 -29.12 24.75
N VAL A 99 -1.59 -29.57 24.34
CA VAL A 99 -1.84 -30.90 23.78
C VAL A 99 -2.11 -30.74 22.28
N ILE A 100 -1.35 -31.45 21.46
CA ILE A 100 -1.50 -31.47 20.00
C ILE A 100 -1.85 -32.92 19.60
N PRO A 101 -3.14 -33.24 19.44
CA PRO A 101 -3.58 -34.58 19.07
C PRO A 101 -3.31 -34.86 17.60
N LEU A 102 -2.57 -35.94 17.31
CA LEU A 102 -2.24 -36.40 15.96
C LEU A 102 -2.82 -37.79 15.66
N GLU A 103 -3.60 -38.36 16.59
CA GLU A 103 -4.28 -39.63 16.44
C GLU A 103 -5.12 -39.67 15.15
N GLY A 104 -5.01 -40.76 14.40
CA GLY A 104 -5.73 -40.97 13.14
C GLY A 104 -5.18 -40.20 11.93
N LEU A 105 -4.20 -39.30 12.12
CA LEU A 105 -3.56 -38.60 11.01
C LEU A 105 -2.53 -39.50 10.31
N THR A 106 -2.48 -39.40 8.98
CA THR A 106 -1.45 -40.08 8.18
C THR A 106 -0.25 -39.18 8.02
N LEU A 107 0.85 -39.50 8.72
CA LEU A 107 2.12 -38.82 8.56
C LEU A 107 2.85 -39.33 7.31
N ARG A 108 3.56 -38.43 6.62
CA ARG A 108 4.44 -38.78 5.50
C ARG A 108 5.61 -39.60 6.03
N ASP A 109 5.93 -40.69 5.35
CA ASP A 109 7.06 -41.54 5.71
C ASP A 109 8.39 -40.84 5.39
N SER A 110 9.39 -41.05 6.25
CA SER A 110 10.74 -40.54 6.10
C SER A 110 10.80 -39.03 5.85
N VAL A 111 10.13 -38.22 6.68
CA VAL A 111 10.14 -36.74 6.62
C VAL A 111 10.34 -36.15 8.01
N THR A 112 10.99 -34.98 8.08
CA THR A 112 11.08 -34.18 9.31
C THR A 112 9.88 -33.24 9.41
N TYR A 113 9.14 -33.36 10.51
CA TYR A 113 8.05 -32.48 10.90
C TYR A 113 8.55 -31.42 11.88
N VAL A 114 8.15 -30.18 11.63
CA VAL A 114 8.36 -29.02 12.51
C VAL A 114 6.99 -28.48 12.89
N VAL A 115 6.65 -28.60 14.17
CA VAL A 115 5.53 -27.92 14.80
C VAL A 115 6.06 -26.59 15.32
N ASN A 116 5.65 -25.49 14.71
CA ASN A 116 6.00 -24.14 15.11
C ASN A 116 4.90 -23.57 16.00
N ILE A 117 5.21 -23.41 17.30
CA ILE A 117 4.31 -22.82 18.30
C ILE A 117 4.57 -21.31 18.41
N GLY A 118 5.82 -20.88 18.18
CA GLY A 118 6.18 -19.47 18.19
C GLY A 118 5.87 -18.79 19.52
N SER A 119 5.09 -17.70 19.46
CA SER A 119 4.63 -16.89 20.59
C SER A 119 3.18 -17.16 20.98
N ALA A 120 2.59 -18.25 20.49
CA ALA A 120 1.18 -18.59 20.74
C ALA A 120 0.86 -18.92 22.20
N ILE A 121 1.87 -19.26 23.00
CA ILE A 121 1.70 -19.55 24.42
C ILE A 121 2.20 -18.35 25.23
N LYS A 122 1.37 -17.86 26.16
CA LYS A 122 1.70 -16.76 27.06
C LYS A 122 1.51 -17.17 28.50
N ASP A 123 2.27 -16.58 29.41
CA ASP A 123 1.96 -16.74 30.83
C ASP A 123 0.59 -16.12 31.18
N LEU A 124 -0.06 -16.63 32.23
CA LEU A 124 -1.40 -16.21 32.63
C LEU A 124 -1.42 -14.89 33.43
N ASN A 125 -0.29 -14.45 33.98
CA ASN A 125 -0.22 -13.37 34.97
C ASN A 125 0.21 -12.02 34.36
N GLU A 126 1.35 -12.00 33.69
CA GLU A 126 2.01 -10.86 33.04
C GLU A 126 1.85 -10.84 31.51
N GLY A 127 1.47 -11.97 30.89
CA GLY A 127 1.20 -12.11 29.45
C GLY A 127 2.43 -12.21 28.56
N ASN A 128 3.59 -12.58 29.11
CA ASN A 128 4.84 -12.77 28.39
C ASN A 128 4.75 -14.03 27.50
N PRO A 129 5.03 -13.93 26.19
CA PRO A 129 4.96 -15.06 25.28
C PRO A 129 6.18 -15.99 25.35
N THR A 130 6.02 -17.22 24.89
CA THR A 130 7.13 -18.09 24.53
C THR A 130 7.95 -17.48 23.38
N GLU A 131 9.27 -17.66 23.42
CA GLU A 131 10.15 -17.20 22.35
C GLU A 131 10.54 -18.37 21.44
N ASN A 132 10.18 -18.29 20.15
CA ASN A 132 10.61 -19.22 19.10
C ASN A 132 10.40 -20.72 19.42
N LEU A 133 9.33 -21.07 20.14
CA LEU A 133 9.08 -22.44 20.57
C LEU A 133 8.72 -23.35 19.39
N ARG A 134 9.46 -24.46 19.24
CA ARG A 134 9.26 -25.45 18.20
C ARG A 134 9.44 -26.88 18.71
N PHE A 135 8.63 -27.78 18.18
CA PHE A 135 8.77 -29.21 18.38
C PHE A 135 9.08 -29.89 17.04
N VAL A 136 10.17 -30.64 16.99
CA VAL A 136 10.72 -31.23 15.76
C VAL A 136 10.84 -32.74 15.94
N PHE A 137 10.40 -33.51 14.94
CA PHE A 137 10.58 -34.96 14.93
C PHE A 137 10.66 -35.49 13.50
N ALA A 138 11.23 -36.67 13.30
CA ALA A 138 11.26 -37.35 12.01
C ALA A 138 10.53 -38.69 12.07
N THR A 139 9.77 -38.99 11.02
CA THR A 139 9.17 -40.32 10.80
C THR A 139 10.18 -41.35 10.26
N GLY A 140 11.33 -40.88 9.78
CA GLY A 140 12.48 -41.69 9.37
C GLY A 140 13.67 -41.61 10.34
N PRO A 141 14.83 -42.21 9.97
CA PRO A 141 15.98 -42.36 10.88
C PRO A 141 16.85 -41.10 11.01
N VAL A 142 16.61 -40.06 10.21
CA VAL A 142 17.44 -38.85 10.13
C VAL A 142 16.55 -37.62 10.24
N LEU A 143 17.02 -36.63 11.00
CA LEU A 143 16.45 -35.28 11.01
C LEU A 143 17.13 -34.47 9.90
N ASP A 144 16.31 -33.90 9.02
CA ASP A 144 16.77 -32.94 8.04
C ASP A 144 17.23 -31.66 8.78
N SER A 145 18.36 -31.05 8.36
CA SER A 145 19.01 -29.94 9.08
C SER A 145 19.11 -28.63 8.31
N ALA A 146 18.89 -28.65 6.99
CA ALA A 146 19.04 -27.44 6.20
C ALA A 146 17.96 -26.39 6.54
N SER A 147 18.26 -25.13 6.26
CA SER A 147 17.28 -24.05 6.35
C SER A 147 17.27 -23.19 5.10
N VAL A 148 16.12 -22.58 4.84
CA VAL A 148 15.94 -21.56 3.80
C VAL A 148 15.41 -20.30 4.47
N SER A 149 16.07 -19.17 4.27
CA SER A 149 15.70 -17.89 4.90
C SER A 149 15.64 -16.76 3.89
N GLY A 150 14.81 -15.75 4.15
CA GLY A 150 14.71 -14.58 3.28
C GLY A 150 13.73 -13.56 3.85
N VAL A 151 13.46 -12.53 3.06
CA VAL A 151 12.51 -11.46 3.38
C VAL A 151 11.47 -11.38 2.27
N LEU A 152 10.18 -11.38 2.62
CA LEU A 152 9.10 -11.11 1.67
C LEU A 152 8.70 -9.64 1.77
N VAL A 153 8.64 -8.97 0.63
CA VAL A 153 8.28 -7.54 0.53
C VAL A 153 7.23 -7.33 -0.55
N ASP A 154 6.42 -6.28 -0.40
CA ASP A 154 5.53 -5.80 -1.46
C ASP A 154 6.34 -5.41 -2.70
N ASP A 155 5.82 -5.73 -3.89
CA ASP A 155 6.54 -5.51 -5.13
C ASP A 155 6.72 -4.03 -5.49
N TYR A 156 5.75 -3.19 -5.12
CA TYR A 156 5.74 -1.77 -5.41
C TYR A 156 6.35 -0.97 -4.27
N SER A 157 5.84 -1.09 -3.04
CA SER A 157 6.29 -0.28 -1.90
C SER A 157 7.65 -0.73 -1.36
N GLY A 158 7.99 -2.01 -1.51
CA GLY A 158 9.16 -2.61 -0.86
C GLY A 158 9.00 -2.77 0.64
N GLU A 159 7.81 -2.53 1.19
CA GLU A 159 7.52 -2.73 2.61
C GLU A 159 7.50 -4.23 2.93
N PRO A 160 7.95 -4.63 4.14
CA PRO A 160 7.87 -6.01 4.57
C PRO A 160 6.43 -6.51 4.69
N LEU A 161 6.22 -7.79 4.36
CA LEU A 161 4.91 -8.43 4.46
C LEU A 161 4.85 -9.34 5.69
N GLU A 162 4.04 -8.97 6.69
CA GLU A 162 3.71 -9.82 7.86
C GLU A 162 2.76 -10.97 7.45
N ASP A 163 2.90 -12.14 8.09
CA ASP A 163 2.05 -13.33 7.90
C ASP A 163 2.02 -13.94 6.48
N ALA A 164 2.83 -13.42 5.56
CA ALA A 164 3.02 -13.98 4.22
C ALA A 164 3.70 -15.35 4.32
N THR A 165 3.30 -16.28 3.45
CA THR A 165 3.79 -17.66 3.47
C THR A 165 4.82 -17.88 2.39
N PHE A 166 6.00 -18.39 2.75
CA PHE A 166 6.98 -18.92 1.81
C PHE A 166 6.90 -20.45 1.77
N THR A 167 6.86 -21.03 0.58
CA THR A 167 6.55 -22.45 0.37
C THR A 167 7.61 -23.13 -0.51
N LEU A 168 7.89 -24.41 -0.22
CA LEU A 168 8.82 -25.26 -0.95
C LEU A 168 8.13 -26.56 -1.37
N TYR A 169 8.13 -26.84 -2.67
CA TYR A 169 7.57 -28.04 -3.27
C TYR A 169 8.69 -28.94 -3.80
N ASP A 170 8.74 -30.18 -3.33
CA ASP A 170 9.59 -31.23 -3.92
C ASP A 170 9.06 -31.70 -5.28
N ASN A 171 7.74 -31.63 -5.49
CA ASN A 171 7.11 -31.84 -6.77
C ASN A 171 7.38 -30.64 -7.69
N LEU A 172 8.30 -30.85 -8.62
CA LEU A 172 8.78 -29.80 -9.54
C LEU A 172 7.79 -29.48 -10.68
N ALA A 173 6.68 -30.22 -10.83
CA ALA A 173 5.69 -29.94 -11.85
C ALA A 173 5.05 -28.56 -11.66
N ASP A 174 4.80 -27.83 -12.76
CA ASP A 174 4.16 -26.51 -12.69
C ASP A 174 2.77 -26.56 -12.05
N THR A 175 2.05 -27.68 -12.16
CA THR A 175 0.72 -27.84 -11.58
C THR A 175 0.75 -27.98 -10.05
N ALA A 176 1.87 -28.40 -9.45
CA ALA A 176 1.94 -28.74 -8.03
C ALA A 176 1.58 -27.57 -7.12
N VAL A 177 1.98 -26.35 -7.50
CA VAL A 177 1.73 -25.11 -6.74
C VAL A 177 0.26 -24.70 -6.74
N TYR A 178 -0.58 -25.31 -7.58
CA TYR A 178 -2.01 -25.01 -7.69
C TYR A 178 -2.90 -26.11 -7.10
N THR A 179 -2.37 -27.31 -6.89
CA THR A 179 -3.22 -28.49 -6.62
C THR A 179 -2.92 -29.18 -5.29
N THR A 180 -1.74 -28.98 -4.73
CA THR A 180 -1.26 -29.74 -3.57
C THR A 180 -0.58 -28.82 -2.58
N ASN A 181 -0.69 -29.11 -1.28
CA ASN A 181 0.07 -28.39 -0.26
C ASN A 181 1.59 -28.61 -0.41
N PRO A 182 2.42 -27.62 -0.04
CA PRO A 182 3.87 -27.72 -0.16
C PRO A 182 4.46 -28.80 0.76
N THR A 183 5.72 -29.14 0.50
CA THR A 183 6.50 -30.04 1.35
C THR A 183 6.95 -29.32 2.60
N TYR A 184 7.41 -28.07 2.47
CA TYR A 184 7.78 -27.24 3.60
C TYR A 184 7.23 -25.83 3.44
N PHE A 185 6.98 -25.14 4.54
CA PHE A 185 6.62 -23.72 4.52
C PHE A 185 7.03 -23.01 5.80
N ALA A 186 7.07 -21.69 5.74
CA ALA A 186 7.17 -20.81 6.89
C ALA A 186 6.33 -19.55 6.64
N GLN A 187 5.93 -18.88 7.72
CA GLN A 187 5.33 -17.55 7.65
C GLN A 187 6.34 -16.49 8.07
N THR A 188 6.12 -15.27 7.58
CA THR A 188 6.96 -14.12 7.88
C THR A 188 6.56 -13.44 9.18
N ASP A 189 7.55 -12.83 9.85
CA ASP A 189 7.33 -11.90 10.95
C ASP A 189 6.95 -10.49 10.46
N LYS A 190 6.83 -9.53 11.39
CA LYS A 190 6.50 -8.12 11.12
C LYS A 190 7.48 -7.42 10.20
N GLU A 191 8.74 -7.86 10.24
CA GLU A 191 9.82 -7.37 9.40
C GLU A 191 9.94 -8.15 8.09
N GLY A 192 8.96 -9.02 7.78
CA GLY A 192 8.89 -9.80 6.54
C GLY A 192 9.87 -10.97 6.50
N ASN A 193 10.60 -11.26 7.59
CA ASN A 193 11.58 -12.33 7.60
C ASN A 193 10.89 -13.67 7.78
N PHE A 194 11.33 -14.68 7.01
CA PHE A 194 10.93 -16.06 7.23
C PHE A 194 12.17 -16.95 7.36
N THR A 195 12.00 -18.09 8.02
CA THR A 195 12.95 -19.20 7.92
C THR A 195 12.20 -20.52 7.93
N VAL A 196 12.40 -21.31 6.86
CA VAL A 196 11.96 -22.70 6.79
C VAL A 196 13.06 -23.56 7.39
N PHE A 197 12.77 -24.22 8.50
CA PHE A 197 13.71 -25.07 9.23
C PHE A 197 13.59 -26.53 8.80
N ASN A 198 14.66 -27.30 9.03
CA ASN A 198 14.69 -28.75 8.85
C ASN A 198 14.25 -29.21 7.45
N VAL A 199 14.75 -28.51 6.44
CA VAL A 199 14.51 -28.81 5.03
C VAL A 199 15.48 -29.91 4.58
N ARG A 200 15.00 -30.88 3.81
CA ARG A 200 15.88 -31.87 3.17
C ARG A 200 16.71 -31.21 2.06
N PRO A 201 18.03 -31.43 2.00
CA PRO A 201 18.82 -30.99 0.84
C PRO A 201 18.27 -31.53 -0.48
N GLY A 202 18.13 -30.67 -1.49
CA GLY A 202 17.44 -31.03 -2.73
C GLY A 202 17.07 -29.84 -3.59
N GLN A 203 16.29 -30.09 -4.64
CA GLN A 203 15.73 -29.06 -5.50
C GLN A 203 14.26 -28.85 -5.17
N TYR A 204 13.84 -27.59 -5.12
CA TYR A 204 12.48 -27.20 -4.80
C TYR A 204 11.97 -26.15 -5.76
N ARG A 205 10.67 -26.20 -6.03
CA ARG A 205 9.95 -25.04 -6.54
C ARG A 205 9.53 -24.17 -5.36
N ALA A 206 9.81 -22.88 -5.43
CA ALA A 206 9.56 -21.93 -4.36
C ALA A 206 8.51 -20.90 -4.77
N VAL A 207 7.51 -20.69 -3.91
CA VAL A 207 6.45 -19.70 -4.11
C VAL A 207 6.20 -18.98 -2.79
N ALA A 208 6.10 -17.66 -2.85
CA ALA A 208 5.57 -16.83 -1.78
C ALA A 208 4.11 -16.48 -2.09
N LEU A 209 3.26 -16.52 -1.07
CA LEU A 209 1.87 -16.07 -1.18
C LEU A 209 1.42 -15.36 0.09
N LEU A 210 0.72 -14.25 -0.09
CA LEU A 210 -0.11 -13.68 0.97
C LEU A 210 -1.48 -14.37 0.90
N ARG A 211 -1.79 -15.18 1.91
CA ARG A 211 -3.02 -15.97 1.94
C ARG A 211 -4.20 -15.12 2.36
N SER A 212 -5.39 -15.44 1.86
CA SER A 212 -6.62 -14.93 2.45
C SER A 212 -6.78 -15.47 3.89
N PRO A 213 -7.29 -14.68 4.85
CA PRO A 213 -7.46 -15.12 6.24
C PRO A 213 -8.34 -16.38 6.40
N SER A 214 -9.22 -16.65 5.44
CA SER A 214 -10.08 -17.83 5.38
C SER A 214 -9.47 -19.03 4.66
N ALA A 215 -8.23 -18.93 4.15
CA ALA A 215 -7.56 -20.01 3.45
C ALA A 215 -6.98 -21.03 4.44
N THR A 216 -7.28 -22.31 4.24
CA THR A 216 -6.71 -23.42 5.02
C THR A 216 -5.55 -24.09 4.28
N ASN A 217 -5.51 -23.96 2.95
CA ASN A 217 -4.44 -24.46 2.10
C ASN A 217 -3.26 -23.48 2.01
N TYR A 218 -2.11 -24.00 1.59
CA TYR A 218 -0.86 -23.27 1.39
C TYR A 218 -0.41 -23.27 -0.08
N PHE A 219 -1.31 -23.59 -1.00
CA PHE A 219 -1.09 -23.55 -2.44
C PHE A 219 -1.93 -22.46 -3.10
N LEU A 220 -1.61 -22.13 -4.36
CA LEU A 220 -2.27 -21.07 -5.13
C LEU A 220 -3.62 -21.54 -5.65
N ASP A 221 -4.68 -21.26 -4.89
CA ASP A 221 -6.05 -21.52 -5.31
C ASP A 221 -6.70 -20.26 -5.90
N PHE A 222 -6.49 -20.03 -7.20
CA PHE A 222 -7.07 -18.88 -7.91
C PHE A 222 -8.56 -19.04 -8.23
N GLU A 223 -9.10 -20.27 -8.19
CA GLU A 223 -10.50 -20.54 -8.56
C GLU A 223 -11.41 -20.73 -7.34
N GLY A 224 -10.83 -21.04 -6.18
CA GLY A 224 -11.56 -21.23 -4.94
C GLY A 224 -12.05 -19.95 -4.29
N PHE A 225 -12.78 -20.11 -3.19
CA PHE A 225 -13.39 -19.02 -2.45
C PHE A 225 -12.36 -18.12 -1.74
N SER A 226 -11.27 -18.72 -1.26
CA SER A 226 -10.22 -18.05 -0.48
C SER A 226 -8.98 -17.78 -1.36
N GLN A 227 -9.14 -16.98 -2.42
CA GLN A 227 -8.07 -16.66 -3.36
C GLN A 227 -6.86 -16.01 -2.66
N PRO A 228 -5.63 -16.27 -3.12
CA PRO A 228 -4.45 -15.56 -2.61
C PRO A 228 -4.56 -14.06 -2.90
N GLN A 229 -4.06 -13.25 -1.97
CA GLN A 229 -4.07 -11.79 -2.11
C GLN A 229 -2.88 -11.27 -2.90
N ALA A 230 -1.72 -11.92 -2.75
CA ALA A 230 -0.48 -11.59 -3.45
C ALA A 230 0.36 -12.85 -3.68
N VAL A 231 1.17 -12.88 -4.74
CA VAL A 231 2.03 -14.01 -5.12
C VAL A 231 3.39 -13.51 -5.60
N GLY A 232 4.46 -14.20 -5.20
CA GLY A 232 5.83 -13.93 -5.63
C GLY A 232 6.59 -15.23 -5.89
N THR A 233 7.50 -15.24 -6.86
CA THR A 233 8.20 -16.48 -7.25
C THR A 233 9.67 -16.26 -7.58
N ILE A 234 10.44 -17.34 -7.44
CA ILE A 234 11.81 -17.43 -7.93
C ILE A 234 11.78 -18.03 -9.34
N ASP A 235 12.52 -17.46 -10.28
CA ASP A 235 12.51 -17.86 -11.70
C ASP A 235 13.05 -19.28 -11.94
N THR A 236 13.82 -19.79 -11.00
CA THR A 236 14.50 -21.08 -11.08
C THR A 236 14.15 -21.94 -9.89
N PHE A 237 14.40 -23.24 -10.01
CA PHE A 237 14.38 -24.11 -8.85
C PHE A 237 15.39 -23.64 -7.80
N LEU A 238 14.96 -23.63 -6.55
CA LEU A 238 15.83 -23.36 -5.42
C LEU A 238 16.60 -24.64 -5.08
N VAL A 239 17.93 -24.56 -5.10
CA VAL A 239 18.81 -25.65 -4.67
C VAL A 239 19.14 -25.46 -3.20
N VAL A 240 18.63 -26.36 -2.36
CA VAL A 240 18.87 -26.37 -0.90
C VAL A 240 20.05 -27.27 -0.62
N GLN A 241 21.10 -26.69 -0.05
CA GLN A 241 22.26 -27.41 0.48
C GLN A 241 22.09 -27.68 1.97
N ASP A 242 22.84 -28.62 2.52
CA ASP A 242 22.84 -28.95 3.95
C ASP A 242 23.55 -27.85 4.79
N ALA A 243 22.95 -26.67 4.78
CA ALA A 243 23.41 -25.44 5.41
C ALA A 243 22.23 -24.45 5.50
N ASN A 244 22.52 -23.21 5.90
CA ASN A 244 21.58 -22.12 5.70
C ASN A 244 21.63 -21.62 4.25
N ASN A 245 20.47 -21.47 3.62
CA ASN A 245 20.31 -21.05 2.22
C ASN A 245 19.54 -19.72 2.17
N PRO A 246 20.21 -18.56 2.32
CA PRO A 246 19.56 -17.25 2.24
C PRO A 246 19.20 -16.91 0.79
N ILE A 247 17.95 -16.48 0.55
CA ILE A 247 17.48 -16.06 -0.79
C ILE A 247 17.39 -14.54 -0.99
N GLY A 248 17.65 -13.76 0.07
CA GLY A 248 17.49 -12.30 0.05
C GLY A 248 16.03 -11.87 0.03
N ASN A 249 15.74 -10.77 -0.66
CA ASN A 249 14.39 -10.21 -0.76
C ASN A 249 13.65 -10.84 -1.94
N LEU A 250 12.47 -11.40 -1.67
CA LEU A 250 11.53 -11.86 -2.69
C LEU A 250 10.33 -10.91 -2.74
N ARG A 251 10.13 -10.28 -3.89
CA ARG A 251 8.97 -9.41 -4.13
C ARG A 251 7.72 -10.23 -4.38
N VAL A 252 6.62 -9.81 -3.76
CA VAL A 252 5.31 -10.44 -3.85
C VAL A 252 4.33 -9.44 -4.41
N SER A 253 3.69 -9.79 -5.52
CA SER A 253 2.80 -8.91 -6.27
C SER A 253 1.34 -9.17 -5.93
N PRO A 254 0.52 -8.14 -5.66
CA PRO A 254 -0.91 -8.30 -5.48
C PRO A 254 -1.54 -9.02 -6.67
N VAL A 255 -2.40 -10.01 -6.41
CA VAL A 255 -3.09 -10.76 -7.46
C VAL A 255 -4.02 -9.79 -8.20
N PRO A 256 -3.83 -9.57 -9.51
CA PRO A 256 -4.70 -8.69 -10.27
C PRO A 256 -6.14 -9.18 -10.22
N LYS A 257 -7.07 -8.24 -10.02
CA LYS A 257 -8.49 -8.52 -10.13
C LYS A 257 -8.95 -8.18 -11.54
N PRO A 258 -9.71 -9.07 -12.20
CA PRO A 258 -10.20 -8.79 -13.55
C PRO A 258 -11.09 -7.56 -13.53
N ILE A 259 -10.82 -6.64 -14.45
CA ILE A 259 -11.67 -5.47 -14.69
C ILE A 259 -12.99 -5.94 -15.30
N ARG A 260 -14.10 -5.47 -14.74
CA ARG A 260 -15.46 -5.75 -15.24
C ARG A 260 -16.22 -4.46 -15.41
N VAL A 261 -16.97 -4.36 -16.50
CA VAL A 261 -17.91 -3.27 -16.73
C VAL A 261 -19.18 -3.53 -15.92
N ILE A 262 -19.49 -2.63 -15.00
CA ILE A 262 -20.72 -2.68 -14.19
C ILE A 262 -21.87 -1.96 -14.89
N ASP A 263 -21.58 -0.80 -15.47
CA ASP A 263 -22.60 0.06 -16.07
C ASP A 263 -22.01 0.90 -17.21
N VAL A 264 -22.87 1.25 -18.17
CA VAL A 264 -22.52 2.07 -19.33
C VAL A 264 -23.63 3.09 -19.56
N ASP A 265 -23.41 4.31 -19.06
CA ASP A 265 -24.32 5.43 -19.29
C ASP A 265 -23.93 6.18 -20.57
N SER A 266 -24.71 5.92 -21.62
CA SER A 266 -24.68 6.62 -22.91
C SER A 266 -25.91 7.53 -23.10
N SER A 267 -26.56 7.96 -22.01
CA SER A 267 -27.79 8.75 -22.12
C SER A 267 -27.58 10.14 -22.73
N TYR A 268 -26.34 10.64 -22.73
CA TYR A 268 -25.99 11.99 -23.17
C TYR A 268 -25.21 11.95 -24.47
N VAL A 269 -25.68 12.67 -25.49
CA VAL A 269 -24.90 12.86 -26.72
C VAL A 269 -23.61 13.61 -26.39
N GLY A 270 -22.48 13.14 -26.92
CA GLY A 270 -21.15 13.73 -26.73
C GLY A 270 -20.35 13.15 -25.56
N ARG A 271 -20.95 12.30 -24.71
CA ARG A 271 -20.20 11.56 -23.69
C ARG A 271 -20.75 10.18 -23.39
N THR A 272 -19.89 9.25 -23.01
CA THR A 272 -20.26 7.95 -22.46
C THR A 272 -19.50 7.72 -21.16
N LYS A 273 -20.21 7.40 -20.08
CA LYS A 273 -19.59 7.04 -18.80
C LYS A 273 -19.66 5.53 -18.62
N VAL A 274 -18.50 4.92 -18.44
CA VAL A 274 -18.36 3.49 -18.14
C VAL A 274 -17.94 3.35 -16.69
N VAL A 275 -18.65 2.53 -15.92
CA VAL A 275 -18.39 2.24 -14.50
C VAL A 275 -17.82 0.84 -14.39
N PHE A 276 -16.79 0.67 -13.55
CA PHE A 276 -16.11 -0.60 -13.35
C PHE A 276 -16.22 -1.09 -11.91
N ASN A 277 -15.88 -2.37 -11.69
CA ASN A 277 -15.85 -3.01 -10.37
C ASN A 277 -14.69 -2.56 -9.46
N GLN A 278 -13.77 -1.74 -9.96
CA GLN A 278 -12.58 -1.29 -9.26
C GLN A 278 -12.08 0.03 -9.86
N GLU A 279 -10.94 0.52 -9.36
CA GLU A 279 -10.39 1.79 -9.82
C GLU A 279 -10.14 1.77 -11.33
N ALA A 280 -10.57 2.81 -12.04
CA ALA A 280 -10.45 2.92 -13.50
C ALA A 280 -9.10 3.47 -13.96
N LYS A 281 -8.22 3.84 -13.04
CA LYS A 281 -6.88 4.34 -13.36
C LYS A 281 -6.08 3.24 -14.06
N ASN A 282 -5.22 3.64 -14.99
CA ASN A 282 -4.27 2.77 -15.69
C ASN A 282 -4.92 1.58 -16.42
N LEU A 283 -6.13 1.78 -16.96
CA LEU A 283 -6.78 0.78 -17.81
C LEU A 283 -6.32 0.89 -19.25
N ASP A 284 -6.03 -0.27 -19.84
CA ASP A 284 -5.87 -0.39 -21.28
C ASP A 284 -7.26 -0.42 -21.91
N VAL A 285 -7.50 0.57 -22.77
CA VAL A 285 -8.81 0.80 -23.38
C VAL A 285 -8.64 0.86 -24.88
N THR A 286 -9.30 -0.05 -25.58
CA THR A 286 -9.39 -0.06 -27.05
C THR A 286 -10.80 0.29 -27.48
N THR A 287 -10.92 1.23 -28.41
CA THR A 287 -12.17 1.72 -29.01
C THR A 287 -12.00 1.85 -30.51
N GLN A 288 -13.08 1.83 -31.30
CA GLN A 288 -12.97 2.04 -32.76
C GLN A 288 -12.73 3.51 -33.10
N ASN A 289 -13.31 4.41 -32.32
CA ASN A 289 -13.10 5.85 -32.46
C ASN A 289 -12.13 6.38 -31.40
N GLU A 290 -11.59 7.57 -31.67
CA GLU A 290 -10.81 8.32 -30.70
C GLU A 290 -11.72 9.12 -29.77
N TYR A 291 -11.41 9.05 -28.47
CA TYR A 291 -12.14 9.75 -27.42
C TYR A 291 -11.16 10.48 -26.53
N TYR A 292 -11.55 11.65 -26.04
CA TYR A 292 -10.88 12.18 -24.87
C TYR A 292 -11.33 11.42 -23.62
N ARG A 293 -10.37 10.81 -22.93
CA ARG A 293 -10.59 9.90 -21.81
C ARG A 293 -10.36 10.64 -20.49
N ARG A 294 -11.41 10.76 -19.68
CA ARG A 294 -11.28 11.18 -18.27
C ARG A 294 -11.48 10.00 -17.34
N TYR A 295 -10.40 9.57 -16.72
CA TYR A 295 -10.43 8.61 -15.62
C TYR A 295 -10.88 9.31 -14.33
N ASN A 296 -11.87 8.73 -13.67
CA ASN A 296 -12.31 9.06 -12.32
C ASN A 296 -12.25 7.76 -11.52
N ARG A 297 -12.25 7.86 -10.18
CA ARG A 297 -12.11 6.74 -9.24
C ARG A 297 -12.49 5.37 -9.83
N ASP A 298 -13.78 5.08 -10.01
CA ASP A 298 -14.30 3.80 -10.52
C ASP A 298 -14.85 3.87 -11.95
N SER A 299 -14.62 4.97 -12.67
CA SER A 299 -15.28 5.21 -13.95
C SER A 299 -14.46 5.98 -14.97
N LEU A 300 -14.58 5.55 -16.22
CA LEU A 300 -14.00 6.21 -17.39
C LEU A 300 -15.11 6.99 -18.11
N THR A 301 -14.91 8.30 -18.28
CA THR A 301 -15.74 9.10 -19.17
C THR A 301 -15.04 9.27 -20.51
N LEU A 302 -15.69 8.82 -21.57
CA LEU A 302 -15.31 9.04 -22.96
C LEU A 302 -16.05 10.28 -23.46
N PHE A 303 -15.32 11.32 -23.85
CA PHE A 303 -15.90 12.49 -24.51
C PHE A 303 -15.61 12.43 -26.02
N TYR A 304 -16.63 12.71 -26.82
CA TYR A 304 -16.57 12.77 -28.27
C TYR A 304 -17.32 13.98 -28.81
N ARG A 305 -17.03 14.38 -30.04
CA ARG A 305 -17.74 15.46 -30.72
C ARG A 305 -19.11 14.95 -31.27
N PRO A 306 -20.16 15.79 -31.31
CA PRO A 306 -21.51 15.38 -31.71
C PRO A 306 -21.69 14.89 -33.15
N ASP A 307 -20.70 15.11 -34.02
CA ASP A 307 -20.67 14.60 -35.39
C ASP A 307 -20.40 13.09 -35.46
N LEU A 308 -19.89 12.50 -34.36
CA LEU A 308 -19.72 11.07 -34.23
C LEU A 308 -21.08 10.39 -33.89
N SER A 309 -21.44 9.35 -34.63
CA SER A 309 -22.76 8.68 -34.56
C SER A 309 -22.66 7.16 -34.68
N GLY A 310 -23.76 6.46 -34.38
CA GLY A 310 -23.83 5.00 -34.41
C GLY A 310 -23.37 4.34 -33.11
N SER A 311 -22.81 3.14 -33.19
CA SER A 311 -22.35 2.39 -32.01
C SER A 311 -20.83 2.18 -32.02
N ASP A 312 -20.21 2.19 -30.85
CA ASP A 312 -18.82 1.79 -30.67
C ASP A 312 -18.72 0.66 -29.63
N ARG A 313 -17.61 -0.06 -29.67
CA ARG A 313 -17.25 -1.14 -28.77
C ARG A 313 -15.99 -0.77 -28.00
N LEU A 314 -16.12 -0.69 -26.69
CA LEU A 314 -15.04 -0.53 -25.74
C LEU A 314 -14.58 -1.91 -25.29
N ILE A 315 -13.29 -2.21 -25.49
CA ILE A 315 -12.61 -3.36 -24.91
C ILE A 315 -11.70 -2.81 -23.82
N VAL A 316 -11.86 -3.30 -22.60
CA VAL A 316 -11.02 -2.93 -21.45
C VAL A 316 -10.27 -4.13 -20.94
N PHE A 317 -9.03 -3.92 -20.53
CA PHE A 317 -8.21 -4.92 -19.85
C PHE A 317 -7.20 -4.21 -18.96
N ARG A 318 -6.50 -4.99 -18.13
CA ARG A 318 -5.43 -4.50 -17.26
C ARG A 318 -4.28 -5.50 -17.34
N GLY A 319 -3.17 -5.08 -17.94
CA GLY A 319 -2.05 -5.98 -18.17
C GLY A 319 -2.45 -7.14 -19.08
N GLU A 320 -2.08 -8.37 -18.70
CA GLU A 320 -2.37 -9.58 -19.50
C GLU A 320 -3.70 -10.26 -19.14
N GLU A 321 -4.43 -9.77 -18.13
CA GLU A 321 -5.74 -10.30 -17.80
C GLU A 321 -6.78 -9.97 -18.87
N THR A 322 -7.55 -10.97 -19.29
CA THR A 322 -8.77 -10.74 -20.06
C THR A 322 -9.71 -9.84 -19.25
N GLY A 323 -9.90 -8.61 -19.72
CA GLY A 323 -10.91 -7.74 -19.14
C GLY A 323 -12.28 -8.00 -19.76
N ASP A 324 -12.99 -6.92 -20.04
CA ASP A 324 -14.41 -6.96 -20.38
C ASP A 324 -14.70 -6.10 -21.61
N THR A 325 -15.87 -6.30 -22.22
CA THR A 325 -16.29 -5.57 -23.42
C THR A 325 -17.65 -4.93 -23.19
N ALA A 326 -17.77 -3.67 -23.59
CA ALA A 326 -19.01 -2.92 -23.59
C ALA A 326 -19.32 -2.39 -25.00
N VAL A 327 -20.58 -2.51 -25.43
CA VAL A 327 -21.09 -1.82 -26.62
C VAL A 327 -21.97 -0.67 -26.17
N PHE A 328 -21.77 0.49 -26.78
CA PHE A 328 -22.53 1.69 -26.44
C PHE A 328 -22.93 2.46 -27.69
N ASN A 329 -24.02 3.22 -27.56
CA ASN A 329 -24.56 4.04 -28.64
C ASN A 329 -24.10 5.50 -28.46
N LEU A 330 -23.62 6.10 -29.53
CA LEU A 330 -23.15 7.49 -29.59
C LEU A 330 -24.28 8.46 -29.91
N ASP A 331 -25.36 7.97 -30.52
CA ASP A 331 -26.55 8.77 -30.83
C ASP A 331 -27.33 9.16 -29.56
N GLY A 332 -27.01 8.51 -28.44
CA GLY A 332 -27.49 8.80 -27.10
C GLY A 332 -29.01 8.63 -26.89
N ALA A 333 -29.41 8.34 -25.65
CA ALA A 333 -30.83 8.33 -25.29
C ALA A 333 -31.33 9.75 -24.98
N THR A 334 -31.54 10.60 -25.99
CA THR A 334 -32.36 11.84 -25.97
C THR A 334 -32.03 12.95 -24.93
N ARG A 335 -31.06 12.80 -24.01
CA ARG A 335 -30.79 13.80 -22.96
C ARG A 335 -29.83 14.88 -23.44
N THR A 336 -30.18 16.14 -23.17
CA THR A 336 -29.26 17.26 -23.26
C THR A 336 -28.14 17.11 -22.24
N LEU A 337 -26.90 17.37 -22.64
CA LEU A 337 -25.76 17.44 -21.72
C LEU A 337 -26.06 18.41 -20.56
N PRO A 338 -25.53 18.14 -19.35
CA PRO A 338 -25.57 19.12 -18.26
C PRO A 338 -25.04 20.48 -18.70
N ARG A 339 -25.39 21.56 -18.00
CA ARG A 339 -24.80 22.87 -18.32
C ARG A 339 -23.28 22.86 -18.10
N LEU A 340 -22.55 23.63 -18.91
CA LEU A 340 -21.11 23.85 -18.72
C LEU A 340 -20.84 24.51 -17.36
N GLU A 341 -20.13 23.80 -16.49
CA GLU A 341 -19.81 24.23 -15.13
C GLU A 341 -18.32 24.04 -14.82
N ALA A 342 -17.77 24.99 -14.05
CA ALA A 342 -16.44 24.84 -13.49
C ALA A 342 -16.49 23.82 -12.34
N THR A 343 -15.80 22.69 -12.52
CA THR A 343 -15.63 21.64 -11.50
C THR A 343 -14.50 21.95 -10.54
N ASP A 344 -13.51 22.74 -10.99
CA ASP A 344 -12.41 23.22 -10.16
C ASP A 344 -12.09 24.68 -10.50
N ARG A 345 -11.64 25.42 -9.48
CA ARG A 345 -11.37 26.85 -9.56
C ARG A 345 -9.95 27.13 -9.05
N PRO A 346 -9.33 28.24 -9.46
CA PRO A 346 -8.05 28.64 -8.91
C PRO A 346 -8.12 28.68 -7.38
N PRO A 347 -7.19 28.02 -6.67
CA PRO A 347 -7.15 28.06 -5.22
C PRO A 347 -6.88 29.49 -4.73
N GLY A 348 -7.20 29.77 -3.46
CA GLY A 348 -7.02 31.12 -2.89
C GLY A 348 -5.56 31.61 -2.87
N ARG A 349 -4.60 30.71 -3.06
CA ARG A 349 -3.17 30.99 -3.21
C ARG A 349 -2.66 30.20 -4.41
N ILE A 350 -2.01 30.86 -5.38
CA ILE A 350 -1.53 30.20 -6.60
C ILE A 350 -0.01 30.28 -6.74
N ASN A 351 0.56 29.25 -7.37
CA ASN A 351 1.93 29.27 -7.85
C ASN A 351 2.02 30.22 -9.07
N PRO A 352 2.92 31.22 -9.06
CA PRO A 352 3.07 32.16 -10.18
C PRO A 352 3.39 31.48 -11.52
N LEU A 353 4.12 30.35 -11.54
CA LEU A 353 4.47 29.63 -12.77
C LEU A 353 3.30 28.80 -13.34
N GLU A 354 2.46 28.25 -12.46
CA GLU A 354 1.26 27.50 -12.88
C GLU A 354 0.14 28.42 -13.38
N GLY A 355 0.02 29.61 -12.77
CA GLY A 355 -1.03 30.58 -13.06
C GLY A 355 -2.40 30.20 -12.49
N ALA A 356 -3.45 30.90 -12.94
CA ALA A 356 -4.81 30.65 -12.49
C ALA A 356 -5.50 29.66 -13.44
N ARG A 357 -5.99 28.55 -12.89
CA ARG A 357 -6.54 27.43 -13.67
C ARG A 357 -7.99 27.15 -13.29
N PHE A 358 -8.84 26.98 -14.29
CA PHE A 358 -10.18 26.40 -14.12
C PHE A 358 -10.24 25.05 -14.81
N SER A 359 -10.97 24.11 -14.20
CA SER A 359 -11.34 22.84 -14.82
C SER A 359 -12.86 22.77 -14.97
N PHE A 360 -13.33 22.15 -16.04
CA PHE A 360 -14.73 22.08 -16.41
C PHE A 360 -15.24 20.64 -16.49
N ASN A 361 -16.56 20.50 -16.39
CA ASN A 361 -17.22 19.21 -16.53
C ASN A 361 -17.23 18.70 -17.99
N HIS A 362 -16.99 19.57 -18.98
CA HIS A 362 -16.94 19.28 -20.42
C HIS A 362 -15.62 19.75 -21.07
N PRO A 363 -15.19 19.12 -22.17
CA PRO A 363 -14.05 19.59 -22.97
C PRO A 363 -14.33 20.93 -23.64
N LEU A 364 -13.34 21.81 -23.61
CA LEU A 364 -13.42 23.19 -24.06
C LEU A 364 -12.98 23.32 -25.52
N GLU A 365 -13.66 24.20 -26.26
CA GLU A 365 -13.34 24.53 -27.66
C GLU A 365 -12.70 25.92 -27.78
N ALA A 366 -13.25 26.92 -27.09
CA ALA A 366 -12.86 28.30 -27.28
C ALA A 366 -13.02 29.16 -26.02
N ILE A 367 -12.20 30.21 -25.95
CA ILE A 367 -12.24 31.24 -24.90
C ILE A 367 -12.34 32.60 -25.58
N ASP A 368 -13.34 33.40 -25.20
CA ASP A 368 -13.41 34.80 -25.59
C ASP A 368 -12.64 35.64 -24.57
N THR A 369 -11.41 36.03 -24.92
CA THR A 369 -10.56 36.84 -24.04
C THR A 369 -11.14 38.22 -23.75
N ALA A 370 -12.07 38.75 -24.57
CA ALA A 370 -12.74 40.02 -24.29
C ALA A 370 -13.77 39.90 -23.14
N ALA A 371 -14.27 38.69 -22.89
CA ALA A 371 -15.15 38.37 -21.77
C ALA A 371 -14.37 38.06 -20.46
N VAL A 372 -13.04 38.06 -20.50
CA VAL A 372 -12.18 37.79 -19.34
C VAL A 372 -11.61 39.09 -18.79
N ARG A 373 -11.70 39.28 -17.49
CA ARG A 373 -11.19 40.45 -16.78
C ARG A 373 -10.34 40.01 -15.62
N LEU A 374 -9.07 40.41 -15.62
CA LEU A 374 -8.18 40.27 -14.49
C LEU A 374 -8.00 41.64 -13.81
N ARG A 375 -8.18 41.72 -12.50
CA ARG A 375 -7.96 42.94 -11.71
C ARG A 375 -7.14 42.65 -10.47
N ARG A 376 -6.41 43.66 -10.00
CA ARG A 376 -5.94 43.71 -8.61
C ARG A 376 -7.08 44.29 -7.78
N ASP A 377 -7.40 43.73 -6.62
CA ASP A 377 -8.64 44.06 -5.88
C ASP A 377 -8.77 45.57 -5.53
N THR A 378 -7.65 46.30 -5.51
CA THR A 378 -7.57 47.74 -5.23
C THR A 378 -7.55 48.65 -6.47
N LEU A 379 -7.50 48.12 -7.70
CA LEU A 379 -7.40 48.92 -8.92
C LEU A 379 -8.59 48.72 -9.87
N PRO A 380 -9.10 49.80 -10.50
CA PRO A 380 -10.25 49.73 -11.39
C PRO A 380 -9.92 49.08 -12.75
N ASP A 381 -8.67 49.24 -13.21
CA ASP A 381 -8.26 48.85 -14.57
C ASP A 381 -7.98 47.34 -14.69
N ALA A 382 -8.38 46.78 -15.83
CA ALA A 382 -8.07 45.40 -16.17
C ALA A 382 -6.60 45.25 -16.55
N LEU A 383 -5.97 44.19 -16.06
CA LEU A 383 -4.60 43.83 -16.40
C LEU A 383 -4.56 42.96 -17.66
N PRO A 384 -3.46 43.03 -18.45
CA PRO A 384 -3.25 42.11 -19.55
C PRO A 384 -3.17 40.67 -19.04
N LEU A 385 -3.76 39.74 -19.80
CA LEU A 385 -3.73 38.32 -19.49
C LEU A 385 -3.69 37.51 -20.79
N THR A 386 -3.09 36.33 -20.71
CA THR A 386 -3.11 35.31 -21.74
C THR A 386 -3.95 34.16 -21.25
N ALA A 387 -4.87 33.69 -22.07
CA ALA A 387 -5.66 32.49 -21.80
C ALA A 387 -5.21 31.39 -22.75
N ALA A 388 -5.02 30.18 -22.23
CA ALA A 388 -4.63 29.02 -23.02
C ALA A 388 -5.47 27.81 -22.60
N LEU A 389 -6.05 27.16 -23.60
CA LEU A 389 -6.60 25.81 -23.45
C LEU A 389 -5.44 24.82 -23.34
N ASP A 390 -5.57 23.87 -22.43
CA ASP A 390 -4.57 22.82 -22.26
C ASP A 390 -4.76 21.76 -23.36
N SER A 391 -3.77 21.63 -24.24
CA SER A 391 -3.83 20.70 -25.39
C SER A 391 -3.79 19.23 -24.98
N LEU A 392 -3.24 18.92 -23.80
CA LEU A 392 -3.21 17.57 -23.24
C LEU A 392 -4.45 17.28 -22.38
N ASN A 393 -5.10 18.31 -21.86
CA ASN A 393 -6.32 18.21 -21.06
C ASN A 393 -7.36 19.27 -21.49
N PRO A 394 -8.21 18.98 -22.49
CA PRO A 394 -9.20 19.93 -22.99
C PRO A 394 -10.27 20.33 -21.97
N LEU A 395 -10.34 19.72 -20.77
CA LEU A 395 -11.24 20.19 -19.69
C LEU A 395 -10.72 21.43 -18.99
N ARG A 396 -9.51 21.87 -19.30
CA ARG A 396 -8.77 22.85 -18.51
C ARG A 396 -8.43 24.08 -19.35
N VAL A 397 -8.63 25.23 -18.71
CA VAL A 397 -8.12 26.52 -19.18
C VAL A 397 -7.19 27.10 -18.13
N SER A 398 -6.06 27.63 -18.61
CA SER A 398 -5.09 28.34 -17.80
C SER A 398 -5.06 29.82 -18.20
N PHE A 399 -4.94 30.67 -17.20
CA PHE A 399 -4.78 32.10 -17.35
C PHE A 399 -3.42 32.48 -16.77
N ARG A 400 -2.63 33.20 -17.55
CA ARG A 400 -1.31 33.70 -17.19
C ARG A 400 -1.27 35.21 -17.36
N SER A 401 -0.50 35.87 -16.51
CA SER A 401 -0.24 37.30 -16.57
C SER A 401 1.15 37.54 -15.97
N ASN A 402 1.63 38.78 -16.03
CA ASN A 402 2.82 39.20 -15.31
C ASN A 402 2.44 39.38 -13.84
N TRP A 403 2.30 38.25 -13.15
CA TRP A 403 1.89 38.19 -11.76
C TRP A 403 2.87 38.95 -10.87
N GLN A 404 2.35 39.77 -9.97
CA GLN A 404 3.12 40.36 -8.89
C GLN A 404 2.90 39.53 -7.64
N SER A 405 4.00 39.13 -7.03
CA SER A 405 3.99 38.35 -5.80
C SER A 405 3.31 39.09 -4.66
N ASN A 406 2.61 38.35 -3.80
CA ASN A 406 1.94 38.84 -2.60
C ASN A 406 0.80 39.84 -2.87
N VAL A 407 0.21 39.80 -4.07
CA VAL A 407 -0.90 40.66 -4.48
C VAL A 407 -2.17 39.84 -4.66
N ASP A 408 -3.31 40.41 -4.23
CA ASP A 408 -4.62 39.80 -4.40
C ASP A 408 -5.21 40.17 -5.78
N TYR A 409 -5.57 39.12 -6.52
CA TYR A 409 -6.16 39.20 -7.84
C TYR A 409 -7.60 38.71 -7.83
N ARG A 410 -8.40 39.31 -8.70
CA ARG A 410 -9.74 38.87 -9.04
C ARG A 410 -9.79 38.60 -10.54
N LEU A 411 -9.94 37.34 -10.88
CA LEU A 411 -10.18 36.88 -12.25
C LEU A 411 -11.68 36.64 -12.41
N THR A 412 -12.27 37.33 -13.39
CA THR A 412 -13.68 37.24 -13.73
C THR A 412 -13.82 36.80 -15.18
N VAL A 413 -14.55 35.71 -15.42
CA VAL A 413 -14.99 35.29 -16.75
C VAL A 413 -16.49 35.56 -16.84
N LEU A 414 -16.89 36.46 -17.73
CA LEU A 414 -18.30 36.82 -17.91
C LEU A 414 -19.08 35.66 -18.56
N PRO A 415 -20.42 35.65 -18.45
CA PRO A 415 -21.26 34.70 -19.17
C PRO A 415 -20.95 34.72 -20.67
N GLY A 416 -20.85 33.55 -21.29
CA GLY A 416 -20.50 33.44 -22.70
C GLY A 416 -19.00 33.40 -23.00
N GLY A 417 -18.13 33.62 -22.01
CA GLY A 417 -16.68 33.74 -22.20
C GLY A 417 -15.93 32.44 -22.46
N ILE A 418 -16.53 31.28 -22.18
CA ILE A 418 -15.96 29.95 -22.44
C ILE A 418 -17.00 29.12 -23.19
N THR A 419 -16.56 28.43 -24.25
CA THR A 419 -17.40 27.56 -25.09
C THR A 419 -16.83 26.14 -25.08
N ASP A 420 -17.69 25.13 -24.93
CA ASP A 420 -17.32 23.71 -24.99
C ASP A 420 -17.43 23.11 -26.39
N TRP A 421 -17.01 21.85 -26.58
CA TRP A 421 -17.12 21.10 -27.84
C TRP A 421 -18.56 20.97 -28.37
N TYR A 422 -19.55 21.22 -27.52
CA TYR A 422 -20.97 21.06 -27.81
C TYR A 422 -21.65 22.41 -28.10
N GLY A 423 -20.88 23.49 -28.13
CA GLY A 423 -21.38 24.85 -28.35
C GLY A 423 -22.09 25.46 -27.14
N GLN A 424 -22.10 24.79 -25.98
CA GLN A 424 -22.61 25.40 -24.76
C GLN A 424 -21.61 26.43 -24.27
N ARG A 425 -22.14 27.48 -23.62
CA ARG A 425 -21.34 28.53 -23.02
C ARG A 425 -21.55 28.58 -21.52
N ASN A 426 -20.57 29.07 -20.77
CA ASN A 426 -20.74 29.27 -19.34
C ASN A 426 -21.90 30.25 -19.09
N ALA A 427 -22.94 29.79 -18.39
CA ALA A 427 -24.16 30.57 -18.16
C ALA A 427 -23.95 31.66 -17.10
N ASP A 428 -23.18 31.34 -16.06
CA ASP A 428 -22.91 32.22 -14.93
C ASP A 428 -21.53 32.89 -15.05
N THR A 429 -21.39 34.02 -14.35
CA THR A 429 -20.08 34.67 -14.20
C THR A 429 -19.20 33.82 -13.30
N LEU A 430 -18.02 33.43 -13.78
CA LEU A 430 -17.03 32.74 -12.98
C LEU A 430 -16.13 33.77 -12.31
N VAL A 431 -15.97 33.69 -10.99
CA VAL A 431 -15.11 34.58 -10.23
C VAL A 431 -14.14 33.74 -9.41
N ALA A 432 -12.85 33.99 -9.60
CA ALA A 432 -11.79 33.47 -8.75
C ALA A 432 -11.05 34.62 -8.08
N LYS A 433 -10.89 34.51 -6.76
CA LYS A 433 -10.06 35.41 -5.96
C LYS A 433 -8.87 34.63 -5.47
N PHE A 434 -7.68 35.09 -5.78
CA PHE A 434 -6.45 34.40 -5.40
C PHE A 434 -5.34 35.40 -5.13
N ARG A 435 -4.45 35.03 -4.22
CA ARG A 435 -3.19 35.72 -3.98
C ARG A 435 -2.10 34.97 -4.73
N VAL A 436 -1.28 35.70 -5.49
CA VAL A 436 -0.08 35.11 -6.08
C VAL A 436 0.96 34.99 -4.98
N GLU A 437 1.47 33.78 -4.78
CA GLU A 437 2.53 33.56 -3.80
C GLU A 437 3.88 34.12 -4.28
N GLN A 438 4.73 34.43 -3.31
CA GLN A 438 6.13 34.76 -3.52
C GLN A 438 6.89 33.54 -4.06
N LEU A 439 7.77 33.72 -5.05
CA LEU A 439 8.61 32.62 -5.55
C LEU A 439 9.49 32.08 -4.42
N GLU A 440 9.87 32.95 -3.48
CA GLU A 440 10.62 32.62 -2.27
C GLU A 440 9.87 31.67 -1.32
N LYS A 441 8.57 31.40 -1.54
CA LYS A 441 7.80 30.40 -0.81
C LYS A 441 7.98 28.98 -1.36
N PHE A 442 8.53 28.87 -2.56
CA PHE A 442 8.74 27.61 -3.28
C PHE A 442 10.24 27.31 -3.35
N GLY A 443 10.58 26.07 -3.67
CA GLY A 443 11.95 25.67 -3.99
C GLY A 443 12.05 25.14 -5.41
N ASP A 444 13.27 25.10 -5.92
CA ASP A 444 13.60 24.53 -7.22
C ASP A 444 14.46 23.27 -7.01
N LEU A 445 14.19 22.24 -7.80
CA LEU A 445 14.92 20.98 -7.79
C LEU A 445 15.50 20.72 -9.17
N THR A 446 16.82 20.64 -9.25
CA THR A 446 17.55 20.16 -10.42
C THR A 446 17.94 18.71 -10.17
N LEU A 447 17.41 17.79 -10.97
CA LEU A 447 17.70 16.37 -10.87
C LEU A 447 18.59 15.92 -12.02
N ARG A 448 19.76 15.37 -11.71
CA ARG A 448 20.69 14.77 -12.67
C ARG A 448 20.67 13.25 -12.49
N VAL A 449 20.09 12.53 -13.43
CA VAL A 449 20.10 11.06 -13.42
C VAL A 449 21.14 10.57 -14.41
N SER A 450 22.00 9.66 -13.98
CA SER A 450 23.04 9.06 -14.80
C SER A 450 23.11 7.53 -14.62
N GLY A 451 23.77 6.84 -15.55
CA GLY A 451 23.87 5.39 -15.53
C GLY A 451 22.62 4.67 -16.05
N LEU A 452 21.77 5.36 -16.81
CA LEU A 452 20.63 4.77 -17.50
C LEU A 452 21.12 3.81 -18.61
N ASP A 453 20.42 2.70 -18.83
CA ASP A 453 20.63 1.83 -19.98
C ASP A 453 19.81 2.33 -21.17
N SER A 454 20.46 2.63 -22.29
CA SER A 454 19.78 3.11 -23.49
C SER A 454 18.81 2.10 -24.10
N ASN A 455 18.88 0.82 -23.72
CA ASN A 455 17.96 -0.22 -24.18
C ASN A 455 16.75 -0.41 -23.26
N THR A 456 16.68 0.32 -22.14
CA THR A 456 15.61 0.24 -21.15
C THR A 456 14.80 1.53 -21.17
N VAL A 457 13.48 1.42 -21.05
CA VAL A 457 12.60 2.58 -20.86
C VAL A 457 12.44 2.83 -19.37
N TYR A 458 12.55 4.09 -18.97
CA TYR A 458 12.40 4.49 -17.56
C TYR A 458 11.24 5.45 -17.38
N LEU A 459 10.48 5.24 -16.31
CA LEU A 459 9.47 6.16 -15.82
C LEU A 459 9.99 6.86 -14.57
N LEU A 460 10.26 8.16 -14.68
CA LEU A 460 10.73 8.99 -13.56
C LEU A 460 9.61 9.88 -13.04
N ARG A 461 9.40 9.91 -11.72
CA ARG A 461 8.38 10.77 -11.08
C ARG A 461 8.77 11.13 -9.64
N LEU A 462 8.22 12.23 -9.15
CA LEU A 462 8.33 12.62 -7.74
C LEU A 462 7.15 12.05 -6.94
N VAL A 463 7.43 11.58 -5.73
CA VAL A 463 6.45 11.10 -4.76
C VAL A 463 6.49 12.01 -3.53
N GLU A 464 5.33 12.49 -3.10
CA GLU A 464 5.17 13.28 -1.87
C GLU A 464 4.16 12.57 -0.96
N LYS A 465 4.59 12.16 0.24
CA LYS A 465 3.73 11.44 1.21
C LYS A 465 2.98 10.27 0.58
N ASP A 466 3.73 9.39 -0.09
CA ASP A 466 3.22 8.19 -0.79
C ASP A 466 2.29 8.47 -1.99
N LYS A 467 2.12 9.75 -2.36
CA LYS A 467 1.35 10.14 -3.54
C LYS A 467 2.28 10.55 -4.67
N VAL A 468 2.20 9.80 -5.78
CA VAL A 468 2.84 10.16 -7.04
C VAL A 468 2.30 11.50 -7.54
N LEU A 469 3.20 12.43 -7.85
CA LEU A 469 2.91 13.70 -8.50
C LEU A 469 2.94 13.51 -10.02
N GLU A 470 1.81 13.12 -10.59
CA GLU A 470 1.67 12.78 -12.01
C GLU A 470 2.20 13.87 -12.97
N GLU A 471 2.10 15.15 -12.59
CA GLU A 471 2.64 16.28 -13.37
C GLU A 471 4.17 16.28 -13.52
N THR A 472 4.87 15.57 -12.62
CA THR A 472 6.32 15.45 -12.61
C THR A 472 6.83 14.28 -13.44
N GLN A 473 5.93 13.41 -13.92
CA GLN A 473 6.26 12.19 -14.63
C GLN A 473 6.99 12.49 -15.95
N ARG A 474 8.08 11.79 -16.20
CA ARG A 474 8.86 11.83 -17.45
C ARG A 474 9.17 10.40 -17.88
N VAL A 475 8.96 10.11 -19.16
CA VAL A 475 9.37 8.83 -19.74
C VAL A 475 10.68 9.05 -20.49
N LEU A 476 11.72 8.34 -20.07
CA LEU A 476 13.07 8.43 -20.61
C LEU A 476 13.31 7.24 -21.52
N ARG A 477 13.69 7.50 -22.78
CA ARG A 477 13.96 6.48 -23.80
C ARG A 477 15.30 6.77 -24.45
N GLU A 478 16.09 5.72 -24.71
CA GLU A 478 17.35 5.82 -25.45
C GLU A 478 18.36 6.83 -24.87
N VAL A 479 18.32 7.06 -23.55
CA VAL A 479 19.21 7.99 -22.85
C VAL A 479 20.08 7.26 -21.84
N VAL A 480 21.30 7.78 -21.64
CA VAL A 480 22.26 7.29 -20.62
C VAL A 480 22.36 8.23 -19.41
N SER A 481 21.89 9.46 -19.57
CA SER A 481 21.77 10.48 -18.54
C SER A 481 20.73 11.51 -18.94
N GLU A 482 20.04 12.10 -17.96
CA GLU A 482 19.03 13.16 -18.15
C GLU A 482 19.16 14.21 -17.03
N GLU A 483 18.96 15.49 -17.37
CA GLU A 483 18.84 16.58 -16.40
C GLU A 483 17.42 17.15 -16.45
N ILE A 484 16.74 17.18 -15.30
CA ILE A 484 15.34 17.60 -15.18
C ILE A 484 15.24 18.72 -14.17
N ASN A 485 14.64 19.84 -14.58
CA ASN A 485 14.45 21.01 -13.74
C ASN A 485 12.98 21.13 -13.32
N TYR A 486 12.72 21.00 -12.02
CA TYR A 486 11.42 21.22 -11.41
C TYR A 486 11.41 22.57 -10.68
N ALA A 487 10.77 23.56 -11.28
CA ALA A 487 10.70 24.91 -10.73
C ALA A 487 9.43 25.16 -9.91
N ALA A 488 9.55 25.98 -8.88
CA ALA A 488 8.48 26.40 -7.97
C ALA A 488 7.71 25.22 -7.34
N LEU A 489 8.41 24.19 -6.91
CA LEU A 489 7.84 23.10 -6.11
C LEU A 489 7.50 23.61 -4.70
N LYS A 490 6.47 23.03 -4.11
CA LYS A 490 6.12 23.35 -2.72
C LYS A 490 7.25 22.83 -1.80
N PRO A 491 7.53 23.51 -0.68
CA PRO A 491 8.44 22.96 0.31
C PRO A 491 7.89 21.65 0.88
N GLY A 492 8.73 20.61 0.94
CA GLY A 492 8.30 19.27 1.30
C GLY A 492 9.43 18.25 1.20
N THR A 493 9.16 17.03 1.68
CA THR A 493 10.03 15.88 1.45
C THR A 493 9.52 15.15 0.22
N TYR A 494 10.41 15.01 -0.76
CA TYR A 494 10.14 14.32 -2.02
C TYR A 494 11.01 13.09 -2.10
N VAL A 495 10.47 12.05 -2.73
CA VAL A 495 11.22 10.87 -3.13
C VAL A 495 11.25 10.83 -4.65
N VAL A 496 12.43 10.62 -5.23
CA VAL A 496 12.54 10.34 -6.67
C VAL A 496 12.27 8.87 -6.87
N GLU A 497 11.23 8.55 -7.64
CA GLU A 497 10.90 7.18 -8.03
C GLU A 497 11.26 6.98 -9.51
N ILE A 498 12.05 5.95 -9.77
CA ILE A 498 12.44 5.52 -11.11
C ILE A 498 11.97 4.07 -11.28
N VAL A 499 11.11 3.84 -12.27
CA VAL A 499 10.62 2.52 -12.65
C VAL A 499 11.26 2.10 -13.97
N GLU A 500 11.77 0.88 -14.06
CA GLU A 500 12.11 0.23 -15.33
C GLU A 500 10.82 -0.27 -15.99
N ASP A 501 10.28 0.54 -16.90
CA ASP A 501 9.04 0.29 -17.62
C ASP A 501 9.33 -0.67 -18.78
N ALA A 502 9.28 -1.96 -18.48
CA ALA A 502 9.73 -3.01 -19.40
C ALA A 502 8.79 -3.17 -20.61
N ASN A 503 7.56 -2.67 -20.51
CA ASN A 503 6.54 -2.79 -21.55
C ASN A 503 6.21 -1.45 -22.26
N ASP A 504 6.91 -0.37 -21.92
CA ASP A 504 6.79 0.98 -22.49
C ASP A 504 5.35 1.53 -22.47
N ASN A 505 4.62 1.33 -21.38
CA ASN A 505 3.24 1.79 -21.25
C ASN A 505 3.09 3.05 -20.38
N GLY A 506 4.19 3.58 -19.84
CA GLY A 506 4.25 4.81 -19.07
C GLY A 506 3.65 4.72 -17.66
N ARG A 507 3.53 3.50 -17.10
CA ARG A 507 3.03 3.25 -15.73
C ARG A 507 3.79 2.06 -15.12
N TYR A 508 3.61 1.88 -13.82
CA TYR A 508 4.13 0.69 -13.12
C TYR A 508 3.20 -0.50 -13.30
N ASP A 509 3.77 -1.66 -13.63
CA ASP A 509 3.11 -2.95 -13.64
C ASP A 509 3.70 -3.91 -12.60
N GLY A 510 2.83 -4.43 -11.72
CA GLY A 510 3.17 -5.52 -10.80
C GLY A 510 3.28 -6.88 -11.51
N GLY A 511 3.86 -7.85 -10.82
CA GLY A 511 4.00 -9.21 -11.31
C GLY A 511 2.66 -9.93 -11.44
N ASP A 512 2.58 -10.87 -12.37
CA ASP A 512 1.46 -11.80 -12.47
C ASP A 512 1.97 -13.22 -12.70
N TYR A 513 1.82 -14.04 -11.67
CA TYR A 513 2.28 -15.42 -11.69
C TYR A 513 1.59 -16.27 -12.76
N ARG A 514 0.31 -16.00 -13.06
CA ARG A 514 -0.47 -16.80 -14.04
C ARG A 514 0.06 -16.64 -15.46
N TYR A 515 0.66 -15.49 -15.75
CA TYR A 515 1.23 -15.16 -17.05
C TYR A 515 2.77 -15.17 -17.04
N GLY A 516 3.41 -15.54 -15.92
CA GLY A 516 4.86 -15.53 -15.79
C GLY A 516 5.48 -14.13 -15.88
N ARG A 517 4.69 -13.08 -15.62
CA ARG A 517 5.13 -11.68 -15.67
C ARG A 517 5.78 -11.30 -14.34
N ARG A 518 6.95 -10.67 -14.42
CA ARG A 518 7.65 -10.16 -13.23
C ARG A 518 7.18 -8.75 -12.89
N PRO A 519 7.22 -8.35 -11.60
CA PRO A 519 7.04 -6.95 -11.27
C PRO A 519 8.16 -6.12 -11.88
N GLU A 520 7.80 -4.94 -12.35
CA GLU A 520 8.77 -3.96 -12.80
C GLU A 520 9.67 -3.49 -11.66
N VAL A 521 10.90 -3.12 -11.98
CA VAL A 521 11.88 -2.72 -10.98
C VAL A 521 11.62 -1.27 -10.58
N VAL A 522 11.22 -1.07 -9.33
CA VAL A 522 11.05 0.26 -8.73
C VAL A 522 12.27 0.57 -7.87
N ARG A 523 12.86 1.75 -8.08
CA ARG A 523 13.91 2.31 -7.22
C ARG A 523 13.48 3.67 -6.70
N ARG A 524 13.61 3.85 -5.39
CA ARG A 524 13.27 5.09 -4.68
C ARG A 524 14.52 5.69 -4.08
N PHE A 525 14.68 6.99 -4.27
CA PHE A 525 15.81 7.76 -3.77
C PHE A 525 15.27 8.91 -2.92
N ASP A 526 15.57 8.85 -1.62
CA ASP A 526 15.36 9.99 -0.73
C ASP A 526 16.31 11.11 -1.15
N ILE A 527 15.76 12.30 -1.35
CA ILE A 527 16.52 13.50 -1.68
C ILE A 527 16.44 14.52 -0.55
N GLU A 528 17.30 15.53 -0.58
CA GLU A 528 17.26 16.59 0.42
C GLU A 528 15.88 17.25 0.46
N ALA A 529 15.37 17.44 1.69
CA ALA A 529 14.07 18.05 1.88
C ALA A 529 14.07 19.49 1.32
N LEU A 530 13.18 19.73 0.36
CA LEU A 530 13.08 21.01 -0.32
C LEU A 530 12.48 22.06 0.62
N ARG A 531 13.19 23.17 0.82
CA ARG A 531 12.69 24.30 1.61
C ARG A 531 12.33 25.49 0.72
N ALA A 532 11.61 26.42 1.32
CA ALA A 532 11.26 27.67 0.66
C ALA A 532 12.54 28.46 0.30
N ASN A 533 12.59 28.98 -0.92
CA ASN A 533 13.70 29.73 -1.51
C ASN A 533 15.02 28.93 -1.59
N TRP A 534 14.94 27.60 -1.69
CA TRP A 534 16.10 26.75 -1.89
C TRP A 534 16.17 26.27 -3.34
N GLU A 535 17.38 26.19 -3.85
CA GLU A 535 17.72 25.45 -5.06
C GLU A 535 18.45 24.19 -4.59
N VAL A 536 17.90 23.03 -4.91
CA VAL A 536 18.45 21.74 -4.54
C VAL A 536 18.94 21.06 -5.81
N ASP A 537 20.24 20.72 -5.84
CA ASP A 537 20.86 19.99 -6.94
C ASP A 537 21.11 18.55 -6.50
N GLU A 538 20.39 17.59 -7.08
CA GLU A 538 20.48 16.18 -6.75
C GLU A 538 21.05 15.36 -7.91
N SER A 539 21.94 14.43 -7.58
CA SER A 539 22.57 13.54 -8.56
C SER A 539 22.34 12.09 -8.19
N ILE A 540 21.65 11.35 -9.07
CA ILE A 540 21.34 9.92 -8.91
C ILE A 540 22.14 9.13 -9.94
N GLU A 541 22.86 8.11 -9.47
CA GLU A 541 23.55 7.14 -10.31
C GLU A 541 22.87 5.77 -10.18
N LEU A 542 22.27 5.27 -11.26
CA LEU A 542 21.51 4.01 -11.27
C LEU A 542 22.38 2.75 -11.37
N LYS A 543 23.65 2.88 -11.74
CA LYS A 543 24.54 1.76 -12.06
C LYS A 543 25.22 1.08 -10.86
N ASN A 544 24.84 1.45 -9.63
CA ASN A 544 25.34 0.84 -8.39
C ASN A 544 24.24 0.08 -7.65
#